data_AF-A0A480AUQ5-F1
#
_entry.id   AF-A0A480AUQ5-F1
#
_cell.length_a   1.000
_cell.length_b   1.000
_cell.length_c   1.000
_cell.angle_alpha   90.00
_cell.angle_beta   90.00
_cell.angle_gamma   90.00
#
_symmetry.space_group_name_H-M   'P 1'
#
loop_
_entity.id
_entity.type
_entity.pdbx_description
1 polymer ?
#
loop_
_entity_poly.entity_id
_entity_poly.type
_entity_poly.pdbx_seq_one_letter_code
_entity_poly.pdbx_strand_id
1 'polypeptide(L)' 'MTASPPGLDITGLETVYDALATAIDQAGPDKSELLLVKLALLNAQALGDAARFQQQLQTALQDL' A
#
# COMPACT_ATOMS: atom_id res chain seq x y z
N MET A 1 1.36 -22.26 -20.31
CA MET A 1 0.67 -21.05 -19.82
C MET A 1 1.52 -20.47 -18.69
N THR A 2 2.36 -19.48 -18.99
CA THR A 2 3.25 -18.84 -18.00
C THR A 2 2.41 -17.93 -17.10
N ALA A 3 2.23 -18.30 -15.84
CA ALA A 3 1.60 -17.43 -14.85
C ALA A 3 2.48 -16.20 -14.64
N SER A 4 1.96 -15.00 -14.93
CA SER A 4 2.57 -13.76 -14.45
C SER A 4 2.69 -13.82 -12.93
N PRO A 5 3.77 -13.29 -12.34
CA PRO A 5 3.91 -13.24 -10.88
C PRO A 5 2.68 -12.52 -10.28
N PRO A 6 2.23 -12.90 -9.08
CA PRO A 6 1.13 -12.25 -8.39
C PRO A 6 1.61 -10.88 -7.89
N GLY A 7 1.63 -9.88 -8.77
CA GLY A 7 2.10 -8.54 -8.48
C GLY A 7 1.76 -7.56 -9.60
N LEU A 8 1.61 -6.28 -9.24
CA LEU A 8 1.50 -5.20 -10.21
C LEU A 8 2.82 -5.04 -10.96
N ASP A 9 2.75 -4.85 -12.29
CA ASP A 9 3.88 -4.39 -13.09
C ASP A 9 4.19 -2.91 -12.77
N ILE A 10 5.31 -2.37 -13.29
CA ILE A 10 5.79 -1.02 -13.02
C ILE A 10 4.69 0.02 -13.29
N THR A 11 4.00 -0.07 -14.43
CA THR A 11 2.88 0.84 -14.76
C THR A 11 1.72 0.75 -13.76
N GLY A 12 1.48 -0.46 -13.23
CA GLY A 12 0.48 -0.67 -12.19
C GLY A 12 0.88 -0.02 -10.87
N LEU A 13 2.17 -0.12 -10.50
CA LEU A 13 2.72 0.54 -9.32
C LEU A 13 2.69 2.06 -9.46
N GLU A 14 3.01 2.60 -10.64
CA GLU A 14 2.91 4.04 -10.93
C GLU A 14 1.49 4.56 -10.77
N THR A 15 0.49 3.82 -11.27
CA THR A 15 -0.93 4.17 -11.13
C THR A 15 -1.36 4.20 -9.65
N VAL A 16 -0.91 3.21 -8.87
CA VAL A 16 -1.21 3.14 -7.43
C VAL A 16 -0.52 4.29 -6.68
N TYR A 17 0.73 4.60 -7.02
CA TYR A 17 1.49 5.71 -6.44
C TYR A 17 0.85 7.07 -6.74
N ASP A 18 0.43 7.31 -7.99
CA ASP A 18 -0.27 8.54 -8.38
C ASP A 18 -1.59 8.72 -7.63
N ALA A 19 -2.38 7.64 -7.50
CA ALA A 19 -3.61 7.64 -6.72
C ALA A 19 -3.36 7.91 -5.23
N LEU A 20 -2.29 7.32 -4.65
CA LEU A 20 -1.85 7.57 -3.28
C LEU A 20 -1.47 9.04 -3.07
N ALA A 21 -0.65 9.60 -3.96
CA ALA A 21 -0.23 11.01 -3.90
C ALA A 21 -1.42 11.96 -3.94
N THR A 22 -2.35 11.72 -4.86
CA THR A 22 -3.59 12.48 -4.99
C THR A 22 -4.47 12.36 -3.73
N ALA A 23 -4.59 11.17 -3.15
CA ALA A 23 -5.38 10.96 -1.94
C ALA A 23 -4.75 11.62 -0.69
N ILE A 24 -3.42 11.61 -0.59
CA ILE A 24 -2.68 12.29 0.48
C ILE A 24 -2.88 13.81 0.39
N ASP A 25 -2.77 14.38 -0.80
CA ASP A 25 -3.02 15.81 -1.06
C ASP A 25 -4.45 16.20 -0.64
N GLN A 26 -5.45 15.42 -1.06
CA GLN A 26 -6.86 15.65 -0.70
C GLN A 26 -7.13 15.52 0.80
N ALA A 27 -6.48 14.59 1.49
CA ALA A 27 -6.62 14.44 2.94
C ALA A 27 -6.03 15.64 3.69
N GLY A 28 -4.96 16.22 3.14
CA GLY A 28 -4.19 17.29 3.77
C GLY A 28 -3.24 16.79 4.85
N PRO A 29 -2.30 17.64 5.30
CA PRO A 29 -1.18 17.26 6.17
C PRO A 29 -1.63 16.76 7.56
N ASP A 30 -2.81 17.16 8.01
CA ASP A 30 -3.34 16.78 9.34
C ASP A 30 -3.98 15.39 9.34
N LYS A 31 -4.37 14.87 8.16
CA LYS A 31 -5.12 13.62 8.01
C LYS A 31 -4.45 12.59 7.11
N SER A 32 -3.34 12.94 6.45
CA SER A 32 -2.58 12.05 5.58
C SER A 32 -2.13 10.78 6.33
N GLU A 33 -1.60 10.92 7.55
CA GLU A 33 -1.22 9.78 8.38
C GLU A 33 -2.42 8.88 8.72
N LEU A 34 -3.54 9.47 9.14
CA LEU A 34 -4.77 8.73 9.46
C LEU A 34 -5.33 8.00 8.23
N LEU A 35 -5.28 8.63 7.05
CA LEU A 35 -5.67 8.03 5.77
C LEU A 35 -4.80 6.82 5.45
N LEU A 36 -3.47 6.96 5.54
CA LEU A 36 -2.52 5.91 5.22
C LEU A 36 -2.64 4.72 6.17
N VAL A 37 -2.80 4.96 7.48
CA VAL A 37 -3.06 3.91 8.46
C VAL A 37 -4.36 3.18 8.13
N LYS A 38 -5.44 3.91 7.82
CA LYS A 38 -6.72 3.30 7.46
C LYS A 38 -6.63 2.48 6.18
N LEU A 39 -5.94 2.98 5.15
CA LEU A 39 -5.68 2.25 3.92
C LEU A 39 -4.89 0.97 4.18
N ALA A 40 -3.84 1.04 5.01
CA ALA A 40 -3.04 -0.13 5.36
C ALA A 40 -3.86 -1.20 6.09
N LEU A 41 -4.74 -0.80 7.02
CA LEU A 41 -5.66 -1.72 7.71
C LEU A 41 -6.69 -2.36 6.78
N LEU A 42 -7.21 -1.61 5.80
CA LEU A 42 -8.11 -2.16 4.78
C LEU A 42 -7.38 -3.19 3.90
N ASN A 43 -6.15 -2.91 3.51
CA ASN A 43 -5.32 -3.86 2.77
C ASN A 43 -4.97 -5.10 3.61
N ALA A 44 -4.68 -4.95 4.91
CA ALA A 44 -4.46 -6.08 5.82
C ALA A 44 -5.70 -6.99 5.92
N GLN A 45 -6.90 -6.39 6.01
CA GLN A 45 -8.16 -7.15 5.99
C GLN A 45 -8.38 -7.85 4.64
N ALA A 46 -8.13 -7.17 3.52
CA ALA A 46 -8.23 -7.78 2.19
C ALA A 46 -7.20 -8.91 1.98
N LEU A 47 -6.02 -8.78 2.56
CA LEU A 47 -4.96 -9.79 2.54
C LEU A 47 -5.36 -11.03 3.36
N GLY A 48 -6.13 -10.85 4.44
CA GLY A 48 -6.59 -11.93 5.32
C GLY A 48 -5.47 -12.58 6.15
N ASP A 49 -4.25 -12.05 6.10
CA ASP A 49 -3.06 -12.62 6.75
C ASP A 49 -2.28 -11.52 7.49
N ALA A 50 -2.41 -11.54 8.82
CA ALA A 50 -1.74 -10.57 9.69
C ALA A 50 -0.21 -10.75 9.71
N ALA A 51 0.30 -11.98 9.60
CA ALA A 51 1.73 -12.24 9.61
C ALA A 51 2.39 -11.69 8.34
N ARG A 52 1.75 -11.90 7.19
CA ARG A 52 2.22 -11.36 5.91
C ARG A 52 2.20 -9.83 5.90
N PHE A 53 1.15 -9.21 6.44
CA PHE A 53 1.10 -7.75 6.60
C PHE A 53 2.22 -7.23 7.51
N GLN A 54 2.48 -7.88 8.64
CA GLN A 54 3.57 -7.52 9.57
C GLN A 54 4.96 -7.66 8.92
N GLN A 55 5.17 -8.68 8.09
CA GLN A 55 6.40 -8.82 7.32
C GLN A 55 6.57 -7.69 6.32
N GLN A 56 5.52 -7.34 5.55
CA GLN A 56 5.55 -6.22 4.61
C GLN A 56 5.81 -4.88 5.32
N LEU A 57 5.23 -4.68 6.51
CA LEU A 57 5.46 -3.50 7.33
C LEU A 57 6.94 -3.40 7.76
N GLN A 58 7.54 -4.50 8.21
CA GLN A 58 8.97 -4.51 8.56
C GLN A 58 9.87 -4.24 7.36
N THR A 59 9.57 -4.82 6.19
CA THR A 59 10.29 -4.51 4.95
C THR A 59 10.21 -3.03 4.61
N ALA A 60 9.01 -2.43 4.68
CA ALA A 60 8.83 -1.00 4.40
C ALA A 60 9.60 -0.11 5.38
N LEU A 61 9.71 -0.48 6.65
CA LEU A 61 10.51 0.25 7.65
C LEU A 61 12.01 0.15 7.42
N GLN A 62 12.48 -0.91 6.77
CA GLN A 62 13.90 -1.12 6.47
C GLN A 62 14.38 -0.33 5.24
N ASP A 63 13.45 -0.01 4.33
CA ASP A 63 13.69 0.65 3.04
C ASP A 63 13.36 2.16 3.06
N LEU A 64 12.95 2.68 4.22
CA LEU A 64 12.53 4.07 4.45
C LEU A 64 13.72 5.01 4.70
#